data_AF-A0A8J3PVA3-F1
#
_entry.id   AF-A0A8J3PVA3-F1
#
_cell.length_a   1.000
_cell.length_b   1.000
_cell.length_c   1.000
_cell.angle_alpha   90.00
_cell.angle_beta   90.00
_cell.angle_gamma   90.00
#
_symmetry.space_group_name_H-M   'P 1'
#
loop_
_entity.id
_entity.type
_entity.pdbx_description
1 polymer ?
#
loop_
_entity_poly.entity_id
_entity_poly.type
_entity_poly.pdbx_seq_one_letter_code
_entity_poly.pdbx_strand_id
1 'polypeptide(L)'
;MPHRRAPRHTRPDEGLDLNNPGVRIGLGAAVTVVMTGALFAAYNGIGTPLLDAAQAFLTYYAGVISLVALTTTVALGLAASDRVVLPIPHRVRAQLVHRAAALIGVGFLVTHIGMKIAAGLVPAYGSVLPSTSLYVGMGALASDLMIVIVATGVMRGRFAQAERPWTWRVLHDLAYLAWPLSILHGLMAGRSPAAWVSWSYVICLVAVGSALLIRVMASFRPALETAMADAVDMTQTQPMPRAVPESKPESTPRTMPEPVPLLGRTGTDATPIGRAARRSQDTKLRRIV
;
A
#
# COMPACT_ATOMS: atom_id res chain seq x y z
N MET A 1 41.83 30.28 22.47
CA MET A 1 40.48 30.34 21.86
C MET A 1 39.47 29.82 22.88
N PRO A 2 38.53 30.63 23.39
CA PRO A 2 37.54 30.14 24.36
C PRO A 2 36.39 29.44 23.63
N HIS A 3 36.08 28.21 24.06
CA HIS A 3 34.94 27.41 23.62
C HIS A 3 33.61 28.11 23.93
N ARG A 4 32.92 28.56 22.88
CA ARG A 4 31.55 29.08 22.96
C ARG A 4 30.58 27.90 23.14
N ARG A 5 30.23 27.55 24.38
CA ARG A 5 29.11 26.63 24.66
C ARG A 5 27.80 27.30 24.25
N ALA A 6 27.05 26.67 23.35
CA ALA A 6 25.70 27.10 23.01
C ALA A 6 24.78 27.00 24.25
N PRO A 7 23.88 27.98 24.48
CA PRO A 7 22.91 27.91 25.55
C PRO A 7 21.91 26.77 25.29
N ARG A 8 21.73 25.89 26.29
CA ARG A 8 20.66 24.88 26.27
C ARG A 8 19.32 25.61 26.40
N HIS A 9 18.49 25.53 25.37
CA HIS A 9 17.08 25.88 25.49
C HIS A 9 16.40 24.84 26.40
N THR A 10 16.07 25.23 27.63
CA THR A 10 15.14 24.50 28.49
C THR A 10 13.73 24.74 27.97
N ARG A 11 13.08 23.67 27.50
CA ARG A 11 11.65 23.70 27.17
C ARG A 11 10.88 24.02 28.46
N PRO A 12 10.00 25.03 28.50
CA PRO A 12 9.13 25.24 29.65
C PRO A 12 8.31 23.97 29.88
N ASP A 13 8.38 23.44 31.09
CA ASP A 13 7.56 22.35 31.56
C ASP A 13 6.11 22.87 31.70
N GLU A 14 5.38 22.94 30.58
CA GLU A 14 3.94 23.22 30.51
C GLU A 14 3.08 22.06 31.08
N GLY A 15 3.68 21.20 31.92
CA GLY A 15 2.96 20.14 32.60
C GLY A 15 2.19 20.71 33.79
N LEU A 16 0.93 20.29 33.97
CA LEU A 16 0.18 20.54 35.20
C LEU A 16 0.99 20.07 36.41
N ASP A 17 1.36 20.99 37.30
CA ASP A 17 2.08 20.67 38.54
C ASP A 17 1.14 19.94 39.51
N LEU A 18 1.15 18.60 39.40
CA LEU A 18 0.35 17.71 40.23
C LEU A 18 0.77 17.72 41.72
N ASN A 19 1.90 18.34 42.07
CA ASN A 19 2.31 18.49 43.47
C ASN A 19 1.71 19.74 44.12
N ASN A 20 1.18 20.68 43.33
CA ASN A 20 0.54 21.88 43.86
C ASN A 20 -0.80 21.52 44.55
N PRO A 21 -0.99 21.86 45.84
CA PRO A 21 -2.23 21.60 46.56
C PRO A 21 -3.46 22.18 45.87
N GLY A 22 -3.36 23.35 45.24
CA GLY A 22 -4.46 24.00 44.52
C GLY A 22 -4.86 23.27 43.25
N VAL A 23 -3.89 22.73 42.49
CA VAL A 23 -4.16 21.92 41.29
C VAL A 23 -4.83 20.60 41.67
N ARG A 24 -4.37 19.96 42.75
CA ARG A 24 -4.94 18.70 43.26
C ARG A 24 -6.36 18.88 43.78
N ILE A 25 -6.62 19.96 44.53
CA ILE A 25 -7.94 20.29 45.05
C ILE A 25 -8.88 20.65 43.90
N GLY A 26 -8.42 21.43 42.90
CA GLY A 26 -9.20 21.75 41.71
C GLY A 26 -9.55 20.52 40.86
N LEU A 27 -8.59 19.61 40.66
CA LEU A 27 -8.80 18.35 39.94
C LEU A 27 -9.75 17.43 40.72
N GLY A 28 -9.59 17.33 42.04
CA GLY A 28 -10.46 16.57 42.92
C GLY A 28 -11.90 17.09 42.94
N ALA A 29 -12.09 18.41 42.98
CA ALA A 29 -13.41 19.04 42.90
C ALA A 29 -14.06 18.80 41.53
N ALA A 30 -13.30 18.94 40.43
CA ALA A 30 -13.81 18.68 39.08
C ALA A 30 -14.24 17.21 38.90
N VAL A 31 -13.42 16.26 39.37
CA VAL A 31 -13.76 14.83 39.36
C VAL A 31 -15.00 14.55 40.20
N THR A 32 -15.12 15.16 41.39
CA THR A 32 -16.27 14.97 42.28
C THR A 32 -17.56 15.54 41.66
N VAL A 33 -17.51 16.71 41.04
CA VAL A 33 -18.65 17.32 40.33
C VAL A 33 -19.09 16.45 39.14
N VAL A 34 -18.13 15.95 38.36
CA VAL A 34 -18.41 15.05 37.22
C VAL A 34 -19.04 13.74 37.69
N MET A 35 -18.49 13.11 38.73
CA MET A 35 -19.01 11.85 39.28
C MET A 35 -20.40 12.04 39.92
N THR A 36 -20.61 13.13 40.66
CA THR A 36 -21.90 13.43 41.29
C THR A 36 -22.96 13.78 40.24
N GLY A 37 -22.59 14.51 39.17
CA GLY A 37 -23.46 14.78 38.03
C GLY A 37 -23.84 13.50 37.27
N ALA A 38 -22.89 12.59 37.05
CA ALA A 38 -23.15 11.29 36.43
C ALA A 38 -24.09 10.41 37.27
N LEU A 39 -23.88 10.36 38.60
CA LEU A 39 -24.73 9.66 39.55
C LEU A 39 -26.14 10.26 39.60
N PHE A 40 -26.27 11.60 39.62
CA PHE A 40 -27.56 12.28 39.62
C PHE A 40 -28.34 12.04 38.31
N ALA A 41 -27.66 12.06 37.16
CA ALA A 41 -28.26 11.76 35.87
C ALA A 41 -28.73 10.29 35.77
N ALA A 42 -27.97 9.35 36.35
CA ALA A 42 -28.35 7.95 36.45
C ALA A 42 -29.55 7.74 37.40
N TYR A 43 -29.58 8.44 38.54
CA TYR A 43 -30.63 8.30 39.56
C TYR A 43 -31.99 8.84 39.11
N ASN A 44 -32.02 9.90 38.30
CA ASN A 44 -33.26 10.54 37.85
C ASN A 44 -33.82 9.99 36.55
N GLY A 45 -33.18 8.98 35.92
CA GLY A 45 -33.60 8.46 34.61
C GLY A 45 -33.45 9.44 33.44
N ILE A 46 -33.08 10.71 33.68
CA ILE A 46 -32.82 11.75 32.67
C ILE A 46 -31.65 11.36 31.75
N GLY A 47 -30.70 10.58 32.25
CA GLY A 47 -29.60 10.02 31.45
C GLY A 47 -30.04 8.87 30.52
N THR A 48 -31.15 8.19 30.80
CA THR A 48 -31.58 6.99 30.05
C THR A 48 -32.00 7.28 28.60
N PRO A 49 -32.85 8.28 28.27
CA PRO A 49 -33.21 8.52 26.88
C PRO A 49 -32.04 9.03 26.03
N LEU A 50 -31.12 9.80 26.63
CA LEU A 50 -29.90 10.25 25.94
C LEU A 50 -28.94 9.09 25.71
N LEU A 51 -28.72 8.23 26.71
CA LEU A 51 -27.89 7.03 26.55
C LEU A 51 -28.50 6.06 25.54
N ASP A 52 -29.81 5.85 25.58
CA ASP A 52 -30.52 4.98 24.64
C ASP A 52 -30.44 5.54 23.21
N ALA A 53 -30.63 6.85 23.04
CA ALA A 53 -30.46 7.52 21.76
C ALA A 53 -29.01 7.45 21.26
N ALA A 54 -28.03 7.68 22.14
CA ALA A 54 -26.61 7.56 21.81
C ALA A 54 -26.22 6.13 21.45
N GLN A 55 -26.70 5.13 22.20
CA GLN A 55 -26.49 3.72 21.94
C GLN A 55 -27.13 3.32 20.60
N ALA A 56 -28.37 3.73 20.34
CA ALA A 56 -29.05 3.49 19.06
C ALA A 56 -28.28 4.13 17.90
N PHE A 57 -27.86 5.39 18.06
CA PHE A 57 -27.06 6.11 17.07
C PHE A 57 -25.72 5.41 16.80
N LEU A 58 -24.96 5.06 17.83
CA LEU A 58 -23.66 4.41 17.69
C LEU A 58 -23.77 2.98 17.15
N THR A 59 -24.78 2.22 17.58
CA THR A 59 -25.08 0.88 17.04
C THR A 59 -25.36 0.93 15.52
N TYR A 60 -25.89 2.06 15.05
CA TYR A 60 -26.27 2.27 13.66
C TYR A 60 -25.15 2.92 12.81
N TYR A 61 -24.45 3.94 13.33
CA TYR A 61 -23.53 4.78 12.56
C TYR A 61 -22.03 4.56 12.85
N ALA A 62 -21.65 3.96 14.00
CA ALA A 62 -20.24 3.84 14.35
C ALA A 62 -19.42 3.07 13.28
N GLY A 63 -20.02 2.03 12.68
CA GLY A 63 -19.38 1.28 11.60
C GLY A 63 -19.15 2.11 10.34
N VAL A 64 -20.12 2.96 9.97
CA VAL A 64 -19.99 3.85 8.80
C VAL A 64 -18.90 4.89 9.03
N ILE A 65 -18.87 5.52 10.22
CA ILE A 65 -17.86 6.51 10.57
C ILE A 65 -16.47 5.87 10.59
N SER A 66 -16.35 4.67 11.16
CA SER A 66 -15.12 3.89 11.15
C SER A 66 -14.63 3.63 9.72
N LEU A 67 -15.50 3.13 8.85
CA LEU A 67 -15.14 2.82 7.47
C LEU A 67 -14.66 4.06 6.70
N VAL A 68 -15.37 5.18 6.80
CA VAL A 68 -14.99 6.43 6.12
C VAL A 68 -13.64 6.93 6.63
N ALA A 69 -13.42 6.93 7.95
CA ALA A 69 -12.16 7.35 8.55
C ALA A 69 -10.99 6.43 8.18
N LEU A 70 -11.18 5.11 8.19
CA LEU A 70 -10.16 4.14 7.79
C LEU A 70 -9.87 4.19 6.29
N THR A 71 -10.89 4.43 5.45
CA THR A 71 -10.71 4.64 4.02
C THR A 71 -9.92 5.91 3.73
N THR A 72 -10.25 7.01 4.42
CA THR A 72 -9.47 8.26 4.39
C THR A 72 -8.03 8.04 4.84
N THR A 73 -7.83 7.20 5.86
CA THR A 73 -6.51 6.83 6.38
C THR A 73 -5.68 6.12 5.32
N VAL A 74 -6.25 5.15 4.60
CA VAL A 74 -5.58 4.44 3.49
C VAL A 74 -5.22 5.42 2.37
N ALA A 75 -6.15 6.30 1.96
CA ALA A 75 -5.91 7.32 0.94
C ALA A 75 -4.74 8.27 1.32
N LEU A 76 -4.74 8.77 2.56
CA LEU A 76 -3.68 9.63 3.08
C LEU A 76 -2.35 8.88 3.22
N GLY A 77 -2.38 7.58 3.54
CA GLY A 77 -1.20 6.71 3.58
C GLY A 77 -0.55 6.56 2.20
N LEU A 78 -1.38 6.44 1.16
CA LEU A 78 -0.94 6.47 -0.23
C LEU A 78 -0.27 7.81 -0.57
N ALA A 79 -0.98 8.92 -0.31
CA ALA A 79 -0.49 10.26 -0.61
C ALA A 79 0.81 10.61 0.14
N ALA A 80 0.93 10.20 1.41
CA ALA A 80 2.14 10.41 2.21
C ALA A 80 3.33 9.56 1.73
N SER A 81 3.07 8.44 1.06
CA SER A 81 4.11 7.56 0.53
C SER A 81 4.67 8.01 -0.82
N ASP A 82 3.90 8.80 -1.57
CA ASP A 82 4.32 9.30 -2.88
C ASP A 82 5.39 10.40 -2.75
N ARG A 83 6.53 10.20 -3.41
CA ARG A 83 7.65 11.15 -3.46
C ARG A 83 7.68 11.94 -4.77
N VAL A 84 6.92 11.50 -5.77
CA VAL A 84 6.87 12.08 -7.11
C VAL A 84 5.86 13.22 -7.16
N VAL A 85 4.77 13.13 -6.39
CA VAL A 85 3.64 14.08 -6.48
C VAL A 85 3.62 15.15 -5.37
N LEU A 86 4.12 14.86 -4.15
CA LEU A 86 4.03 15.80 -3.01
C LEU A 86 5.39 16.32 -2.52
N PRO A 87 5.55 17.66 -2.35
CA PRO A 87 6.70 18.25 -1.68
C PRO A 87 6.81 17.78 -0.22
N ILE A 88 8.04 17.76 0.33
CA ILE A 88 8.35 17.33 1.71
C ILE A 88 7.37 17.87 2.78
N PRO A 89 7.03 19.18 2.87
CA PRO A 89 6.14 19.70 3.91
C PRO A 89 4.71 19.12 3.84
N HIS A 90 4.19 18.87 2.63
CA HIS A 90 2.86 18.30 2.43
C HIS A 90 2.81 16.85 2.91
N ARG A 91 3.90 16.09 2.73
CA ARG A 91 4.01 14.71 3.20
C ARG A 91 3.98 14.60 4.72
N VAL A 92 4.59 15.55 5.42
CA VAL A 92 4.56 15.61 6.89
C VAL A 92 3.14 15.88 7.40
N ARG A 93 2.42 16.84 6.77
CA ARG A 93 1.01 17.10 7.09
C ARG A 93 0.14 15.88 6.81
N ALA A 94 0.28 15.25 5.64
CA ALA A 94 -0.46 14.04 5.29
C ALA A 94 -0.21 12.90 6.30
N GLN A 95 1.02 12.74 6.78
CA GLN A 95 1.33 11.74 7.81
C GLN A 95 0.66 12.04 9.16
N LEU A 96 0.57 13.32 9.55
CA LEU A 96 -0.14 13.73 10.76
C LEU A 96 -1.64 13.46 10.63
N VAL A 97 -2.25 13.87 9.52
CA VAL A 97 -3.68 13.64 9.26
C VAL A 97 -3.98 12.15 9.15
N HIS A 98 -3.10 11.36 8.52
CA HIS A 98 -3.21 9.90 8.48
C HIS A 98 -3.27 9.29 9.88
N ARG A 99 -2.40 9.72 10.82
CA ARG A 99 -2.43 9.22 12.20
C ARG A 99 -3.70 9.63 12.94
N ALA A 100 -4.14 10.88 12.77
CA ALA A 100 -5.37 11.36 13.39
C ALA A 100 -6.60 10.60 12.85
N ALA A 101 -6.71 10.43 11.53
CA ALA A 101 -7.77 9.66 10.89
C ALA A 101 -7.74 8.18 11.31
N ALA A 102 -6.55 7.59 11.43
CA ALA A 102 -6.39 6.22 11.90
C ALA A 102 -6.93 6.04 13.32
N LEU A 103 -6.59 6.96 14.23
CA LEU A 103 -7.07 6.92 15.61
C LEU A 103 -8.60 7.07 15.69
N ILE A 104 -9.17 7.99 14.92
CA ILE A 104 -10.63 8.16 14.83
C ILE A 104 -11.27 6.88 14.29
N GLY A 105 -10.74 6.32 13.20
CA GLY A 105 -11.27 5.11 12.56
C GLY A 105 -11.22 3.88 13.47
N VAL A 106 -10.11 3.66 14.16
CA VAL A 106 -9.94 2.57 15.13
C VAL A 106 -10.82 2.79 16.36
N GLY A 107 -10.94 4.03 16.86
CA GLY A 107 -11.84 4.35 17.97
C GLY A 107 -13.29 3.97 17.64
N PHE A 108 -13.78 4.40 16.48
CA PHE A 108 -15.12 4.03 16.02
C PHE A 108 -15.27 2.55 15.67
N LEU A 109 -14.19 1.84 15.28
CA LEU A 109 -14.22 0.39 15.10
C LEU A 109 -14.47 -0.32 16.43
N VAL A 110 -13.74 0.07 17.48
CA VAL A 110 -13.94 -0.45 18.84
C VAL A 110 -15.35 -0.16 19.32
N THR A 111 -15.83 1.08 19.14
CA THR A 111 -17.22 1.45 19.47
C THR A 111 -18.22 0.60 18.68
N HIS A 112 -18.02 0.39 17.38
CA HIS A 112 -18.90 -0.41 16.54
C HIS A 112 -19.03 -1.85 17.07
N ILE A 113 -17.91 -2.52 17.32
CA ILE A 113 -17.89 -3.89 17.86
C ILE A 113 -18.54 -3.92 19.25
N GLY A 114 -18.16 -2.99 20.13
CA GLY A 114 -18.69 -2.88 21.49
C GLY A 114 -20.20 -2.71 21.52
N MET A 115 -20.75 -1.84 20.66
CA MET A 115 -22.20 -1.64 20.56
C MET A 115 -22.93 -2.87 20.02
N LYS A 116 -22.35 -3.62 19.06
CA LYS A 116 -22.95 -4.88 18.58
C LYS A 116 -23.01 -5.95 19.66
N ILE A 117 -21.98 -6.05 20.50
CA ILE A 117 -21.94 -6.97 21.64
C ILE A 117 -22.93 -6.53 22.72
N ALA A 118 -22.92 -5.24 23.08
CA ALA A 118 -23.83 -4.68 24.09
C ALA A 118 -25.31 -4.82 23.70
N ALA A 119 -25.63 -4.70 22.41
CA ALA A 119 -26.98 -4.93 21.87
C ALA A 119 -27.34 -6.42 21.72
N GLY A 120 -26.45 -7.35 22.08
CA GLY A 120 -26.69 -8.80 21.97
C GLY A 120 -26.75 -9.33 20.52
N LEU A 121 -26.29 -8.53 19.55
CA LEU A 121 -26.34 -8.89 18.13
C LEU A 121 -25.22 -9.86 17.73
N VAL A 122 -24.11 -9.84 18.45
CA VAL A 122 -22.94 -10.72 18.25
C VAL A 122 -22.38 -11.13 19.62
N PRO A 123 -22.05 -12.40 19.86
CA PRO A 123 -21.39 -12.80 21.09
C PRO A 123 -19.99 -12.18 21.20
N ALA A 124 -19.46 -12.01 22.41
CA ALA A 124 -18.16 -11.35 22.61
C ALA A 124 -17.00 -11.98 21.83
N TYR A 125 -17.01 -13.31 21.61
CA TYR A 125 -16.01 -14.02 20.82
C TYR A 125 -16.19 -13.87 19.30
N GLY A 126 -17.37 -13.42 18.85
CA GLY A 126 -17.71 -13.30 17.43
C GLY A 126 -16.99 -12.17 16.71
N SER A 127 -16.23 -11.34 17.43
CA SER A 127 -15.30 -10.35 16.87
C SER A 127 -13.95 -10.94 16.46
N VAL A 128 -13.62 -12.15 16.94
CA VAL A 128 -12.33 -12.82 16.71
C VAL A 128 -12.51 -14.13 15.94
N LEU A 129 -13.56 -14.90 16.28
CA LEU A 129 -13.80 -16.17 15.62
C LEU A 129 -14.74 -15.99 14.42
N PRO A 130 -14.48 -16.69 13.29
CA PRO A 130 -15.36 -16.68 12.15
C PRO A 130 -16.77 -17.12 12.55
N SER A 131 -17.76 -16.31 12.20
CA SER A 131 -19.16 -16.67 12.40
C SER A 131 -19.67 -17.58 11.27
N THR A 132 -20.78 -18.27 11.49
CA THR A 132 -21.47 -19.03 10.43
C THR A 132 -22.00 -18.15 9.30
N SER A 133 -22.21 -16.85 9.56
CA SER A 133 -22.47 -15.85 8.52
C SER A 133 -21.15 -15.41 7.88
N LEU A 134 -21.00 -15.69 6.59
CA LEU A 134 -19.81 -15.32 5.81
C LEU A 134 -19.47 -13.83 5.98
N TYR A 135 -20.46 -12.94 5.85
CA TYR A 135 -20.26 -11.50 5.90
C TYR A 135 -19.91 -11.01 7.30
N VAL A 136 -20.49 -11.58 8.36
CA VAL A 136 -20.10 -11.25 9.74
C VAL A 136 -18.69 -11.78 10.03
N GLY A 137 -18.34 -12.97 9.52
CA GLY A 137 -16.98 -13.53 9.61
C GLY A 137 -15.93 -12.68 8.89
N MET A 138 -16.26 -12.06 7.77
CA MET A 138 -15.37 -11.08 7.11
C MET A 138 -15.11 -9.85 7.99
N GLY A 139 -16.09 -9.42 8.77
CA GLY A 139 -15.94 -8.34 9.74
C GLY A 139 -14.95 -8.69 10.84
N ALA A 140 -15.06 -9.90 11.40
CA ALA A 140 -14.12 -10.44 12.39
C ALA A 140 -12.69 -10.54 11.82
N LEU A 141 -12.55 -11.11 10.62
CA LEU A 141 -11.25 -11.20 9.94
C LEU A 141 -10.66 -9.81 9.66
N ALA A 142 -11.48 -8.85 9.25
CA ALA A 142 -11.03 -7.47 9.02
C ALA A 142 -10.58 -6.79 10.34
N SER A 143 -11.27 -7.03 11.46
CA SER A 143 -10.82 -6.51 12.77
C SER A 143 -9.52 -7.15 13.23
N ASP A 144 -9.32 -8.44 13.02
CA ASP A 144 -8.06 -9.12 13.36
C ASP A 144 -6.88 -8.58 12.54
N LEU A 145 -7.08 -8.38 11.24
CA LEU A 145 -6.10 -7.72 10.39
C LEU A 145 -5.82 -6.29 10.90
N MET A 146 -6.85 -5.56 11.33
CA MET A 146 -6.68 -4.21 11.90
C MET A 146 -5.81 -4.21 13.16
N ILE A 147 -5.94 -5.22 14.03
CA ILE A 147 -5.06 -5.36 15.20
C ILE A 147 -3.59 -5.46 14.76
N VAL A 148 -3.30 -6.28 13.75
CA VAL A 148 -1.94 -6.41 13.19
C VAL A 148 -1.46 -5.09 12.58
N ILE A 149 -2.30 -4.41 11.82
CA ILE A 149 -1.98 -3.13 11.15
C ILE A 149 -1.68 -2.03 12.18
N VAL A 150 -2.47 -1.92 13.25
CA VAL A 150 -2.27 -0.95 14.33
C VAL A 150 -0.99 -1.29 15.10
N ALA A 151 -0.80 -2.55 15.50
CA ALA A 151 0.38 -2.99 16.22
C ALA A 151 1.66 -2.69 15.42
N THR A 152 1.66 -3.02 14.12
CA THR A 152 2.79 -2.75 13.22
C THR A 152 3.02 -1.25 13.01
N GLY A 153 1.96 -0.44 12.94
CA GLY A 153 2.04 1.02 12.88
C GLY A 153 2.71 1.63 14.12
N VAL A 154 2.32 1.19 15.32
CA VAL A 154 2.91 1.63 16.60
C VAL A 154 4.37 1.18 16.71
N MET A 155 4.66 -0.06 16.33
CA MET A 155 6.00 -0.65 16.41
C MET A 155 6.95 -0.24 15.28
N ARG A 156 6.53 0.67 14.39
CA ARG A 156 7.33 1.09 13.21
C ARG A 156 8.78 1.47 13.56
N GLY A 157 8.99 2.17 14.68
CA GLY A 157 10.34 2.56 15.12
C GLY A 157 11.25 1.38 15.47
N ARG A 158 10.69 0.25 15.92
CA ARG A 158 11.43 -0.98 16.21
C ARG A 158 11.81 -1.71 14.92
N PHE A 159 10.90 -1.78 13.95
CA PHE A 159 11.20 -2.37 12.64
C PHE A 159 12.24 -1.57 11.84
N ALA A 160 12.30 -0.25 12.04
CA ALA A 160 13.33 0.59 11.42
C ALA A 160 14.76 0.25 11.90
N GLN A 161 14.89 -0.39 13.06
CA GLN A 161 16.16 -0.84 13.64
C GLN A 161 16.38 -2.35 13.49
N ALA A 162 15.40 -3.08 12.95
CA ALA A 162 15.46 -4.52 12.78
C ALA A 162 16.24 -4.89 11.51
N GLU A 163 16.72 -6.15 11.44
CA GLU A 163 17.44 -6.68 10.28
C GLU A 163 16.64 -6.62 8.97
N ARG A 164 15.30 -6.69 9.08
CA ARG A 164 14.37 -6.71 7.93
C ARG A 164 13.34 -5.58 8.03
N PRO A 165 13.73 -4.32 7.69
CA PRO A 165 12.85 -3.16 7.81
C PRO A 165 11.65 -3.20 6.84
N TRP A 166 11.71 -4.03 5.79
CA TRP A 166 10.61 -4.22 4.83
C TRP A 166 9.43 -5.01 5.41
N THR A 167 9.66 -5.81 6.46
CA THR A 167 8.61 -6.60 7.14
C THR A 167 7.47 -5.70 7.63
N TRP A 168 7.81 -4.52 8.16
CA TRP A 168 6.82 -3.52 8.56
C TRP A 168 5.89 -3.13 7.42
N ARG A 169 6.41 -2.94 6.19
CA ARG A 169 5.58 -2.59 5.04
C ARG A 169 4.61 -3.70 4.72
N VAL A 170 5.09 -4.93 4.57
CA VAL A 170 4.25 -6.09 4.24
C VAL A 170 3.13 -6.30 5.25
N LEU A 171 3.44 -6.22 6.55
CA LEU A 171 2.42 -6.38 7.59
C LEU A 171 1.44 -5.22 7.62
N HIS A 172 1.90 -3.99 7.36
CA HIS A 172 1.02 -2.83 7.32
C HIS A 172 0.16 -2.78 6.03
N ASP A 173 0.68 -3.32 4.93
CA ASP A 173 -0.01 -3.48 3.65
C ASP A 173 -1.19 -4.46 3.73
N LEU A 174 -1.32 -5.24 4.82
CA LEU A 174 -2.54 -5.98 5.13
C LEU A 174 -3.78 -5.06 5.20
N ALA A 175 -3.60 -3.74 5.36
CA ALA A 175 -4.67 -2.76 5.26
C ALA A 175 -5.41 -2.82 3.91
N TYR A 176 -4.72 -3.15 2.81
CA TYR A 176 -5.34 -3.30 1.50
C TYR A 176 -6.24 -4.53 1.39
N LEU A 177 -6.04 -5.55 2.25
CA LEU A 177 -6.91 -6.71 2.36
C LEU A 177 -8.05 -6.47 3.37
N ALA A 178 -7.74 -5.86 4.51
CA ALA A 178 -8.74 -5.55 5.53
C ALA A 178 -9.82 -4.58 5.00
N TRP A 179 -9.42 -3.63 4.15
CA TRP A 179 -10.32 -2.63 3.57
C TRP A 179 -11.48 -3.24 2.75
N PRO A 180 -11.28 -4.05 1.69
CA PRO A 180 -12.38 -4.64 0.94
C PRO A 180 -13.23 -5.60 1.77
N LEU A 181 -12.62 -6.34 2.72
CA LEU A 181 -13.37 -7.19 3.66
C LEU A 181 -14.32 -6.36 4.52
N SER A 182 -13.87 -5.20 5.01
CA SER A 182 -14.70 -4.29 5.81
C SER A 182 -15.85 -3.67 5.02
N ILE A 183 -15.63 -3.35 3.73
CA ILE A 183 -16.68 -2.87 2.82
C ILE A 183 -17.73 -3.95 2.61
N LEU A 184 -17.29 -5.17 2.28
CA LEU A 184 -18.20 -6.29 2.00
C LEU A 184 -19.02 -6.67 3.25
N HIS A 185 -18.38 -6.67 4.42
CA HIS A 185 -19.06 -6.79 5.70
C HIS A 185 -20.11 -5.69 5.89
N GLY A 186 -19.72 -4.42 5.75
CA GLY A 186 -20.64 -3.29 5.97
C GLY A 186 -21.84 -3.27 5.02
N LEU A 187 -21.67 -3.71 3.77
CA LEU A 187 -22.74 -3.76 2.77
C LEU A 187 -23.68 -4.96 2.96
N MET A 188 -23.14 -6.13 3.31
CA MET A 188 -23.86 -7.40 3.19
C MET A 188 -24.18 -8.07 4.54
N ALA A 189 -23.51 -7.71 5.63
CA ALA A 189 -23.68 -8.37 6.94
C ALA A 189 -24.92 -7.89 7.72
N GLY A 190 -25.78 -7.06 7.13
CA GLY A 190 -26.90 -6.46 7.85
C GLY A 190 -28.02 -5.94 6.95
N ARG A 191 -28.79 -4.98 7.50
CA ARG A 191 -29.92 -4.35 6.83
C ARG A 191 -29.51 -3.69 5.50
N SER A 192 -30.48 -3.53 4.61
CA SER A 192 -30.31 -2.71 3.41
C SER A 192 -29.84 -1.30 3.79
N PRO A 193 -28.69 -0.82 3.26
CA PRO A 193 -28.20 0.52 3.55
C PRO A 193 -29.14 1.57 2.96
N ALA A 194 -29.27 2.71 3.65
CA ALA A 194 -29.97 3.84 3.06
C ALA A 194 -29.17 4.35 1.85
N ALA A 195 -29.83 4.84 0.80
CA ALA A 195 -29.17 5.20 -0.45
C ALA A 195 -27.98 6.17 -0.26
N TRP A 196 -28.10 7.15 0.64
CA TRP A 196 -27.02 8.10 0.93
C TRP A 196 -25.79 7.43 1.59
N VAL A 197 -25.99 6.35 2.35
CA VAL A 197 -24.89 5.53 2.90
C VAL A 197 -24.21 4.79 1.76
N SER A 198 -24.97 4.19 0.84
CA SER A 198 -24.38 3.56 -0.34
C SER A 198 -23.56 4.56 -1.17
N TRP A 199 -24.07 5.78 -1.37
CA TRP A 199 -23.34 6.84 -2.07
C TRP A 199 -22.06 7.26 -1.35
N SER A 200 -22.05 7.36 -0.02
CA SER A 200 -20.81 7.70 0.71
C SER A 200 -19.75 6.61 0.55
N TYR A 201 -20.15 5.34 0.49
CA TYR A 201 -19.25 4.22 0.21
C TYR A 201 -18.70 4.29 -1.22
N VAL A 202 -19.56 4.58 -2.21
CA VAL A 202 -19.13 4.74 -3.61
C VAL A 202 -18.14 5.89 -3.75
N ILE A 203 -18.39 7.04 -3.13
CA ILE A 203 -17.47 8.19 -3.14
C ILE A 203 -16.12 7.82 -2.50
N CYS A 204 -16.15 7.11 -1.38
CA CYS A 204 -14.93 6.61 -0.72
C CYS A 204 -14.14 5.64 -1.62
N LEU A 205 -14.84 4.71 -2.28
CA LEU A 205 -14.25 3.78 -3.27
C LEU A 205 -13.64 4.51 -4.45
N VAL A 206 -14.33 5.50 -5.02
CA VAL A 206 -13.84 6.30 -6.15
C VAL A 206 -12.61 7.11 -5.73
N ALA A 207 -12.62 7.74 -4.55
CA ALA A 207 -11.49 8.52 -4.05
C ALA A 207 -10.23 7.65 -3.86
N VAL A 208 -10.37 6.48 -3.22
CA VAL A 208 -9.25 5.54 -3.05
C VAL A 208 -8.81 4.92 -4.36
N GLY A 209 -9.75 4.52 -5.22
CA GLY A 209 -9.48 3.98 -6.55
C GLY A 209 -8.70 4.98 -7.40
N SER A 210 -9.08 6.25 -7.37
CA SER A 210 -8.37 7.33 -8.05
C SER A 210 -6.95 7.52 -7.49
N ALA A 211 -6.80 7.52 -6.17
CA ALA A 211 -5.48 7.64 -5.53
C ALA A 211 -4.55 6.46 -5.87
N LEU A 212 -5.09 5.23 -5.90
CA LEU A 212 -4.36 4.03 -6.32
C LEU A 212 -3.95 4.11 -7.79
N LEU A 213 -4.87 4.52 -8.67
CA LEU A 213 -4.59 4.66 -10.10
C LEU A 213 -3.48 5.70 -10.34
N ILE A 214 -3.56 6.86 -9.68
CA ILE A 214 -2.51 7.90 -9.75
C ILE A 214 -1.16 7.33 -9.32
N ARG A 215 -1.12 6.57 -8.22
CA ARG A 215 0.13 5.95 -7.72
C ARG A 215 0.71 4.92 -8.69
N VAL A 216 -0.14 4.07 -9.26
CA VAL A 216 0.27 3.07 -10.25
C VAL A 216 0.84 3.77 -11.48
N MET A 217 0.13 4.79 -12.01
CA MET A 217 0.61 5.61 -13.12
C MET A 217 1.93 6.34 -12.81
N ALA A 218 2.05 6.91 -11.61
CA ALA A 218 3.28 7.59 -11.16
C ALA A 218 4.47 6.63 -11.05
N SER A 219 4.23 5.35 -10.74
CA SER A 219 5.28 4.32 -10.65
C SER A 219 5.84 3.92 -12.03
N PHE A 220 5.06 4.11 -13.10
CA PHE A 220 5.51 3.84 -14.47
C PHE A 220 6.24 5.02 -15.13
N ARG A 221 6.15 6.24 -14.59
CA ARG A 221 6.79 7.43 -15.17
C ARG A 221 8.31 7.31 -15.35
N PRO A 222 9.09 6.82 -14.36
CA PRO A 222 10.54 6.71 -14.52
C PRO A 222 10.94 5.72 -15.64
N ALA A 223 10.19 4.61 -15.76
CA ALA A 223 10.40 3.61 -16.79
C ALA A 223 10.05 4.17 -18.18
N LEU A 224 8.98 4.97 -18.28
CA LEU A 224 8.62 5.67 -19.52
C LEU A 224 9.66 6.73 -19.88
N GLU A 225 10.14 7.52 -18.93
CA GLU A 225 11.18 8.53 -19.15
C GLU A 225 12.50 7.90 -19.60
N THR A 226 12.88 6.76 -19.02
CA THR A 226 14.08 6.00 -19.44
C THR A 226 13.89 5.41 -20.85
N ALA A 227 12.73 4.80 -21.13
CA ALA A 227 12.43 4.28 -22.46
C ALA A 227 12.38 5.36 -23.54
N MET A 228 11.86 6.55 -23.21
CA MET A 228 11.85 7.71 -24.10
C MET A 228 13.27 8.27 -24.32
N ALA A 229 14.09 8.35 -23.26
CA ALA A 229 15.49 8.78 -23.36
C ALA A 229 16.32 7.82 -24.23
N ASP A 230 16.18 6.51 -24.03
CA ASP A 230 16.83 5.47 -24.84
C ASP A 230 16.39 5.52 -26.31
N ALA A 231 15.10 5.79 -26.57
CA ALA A 231 14.57 5.94 -27.92
C ALA A 231 15.11 7.20 -28.63
N VAL A 232 15.26 8.31 -27.90
CA VAL A 232 15.87 9.55 -28.44
C VAL A 232 17.35 9.35 -28.72
N ASP A 233 18.10 8.69 -27.83
CA ASP A 233 19.52 8.39 -28.03
C ASP A 233 19.74 7.46 -29.23
N MET A 234 18.94 6.40 -29.39
CA MET A 234 18.98 5.53 -30.58
C MET A 234 18.64 6.27 -31.88
N THR A 235 17.77 7.27 -31.82
CA THR A 235 17.42 8.09 -32.99
C THR A 235 18.54 9.08 -33.34
N GLN A 236 19.29 9.57 -32.35
CA GLN A 236 20.43 10.47 -32.53
C GLN A 236 21.73 9.76 -32.91
N THR A 237 21.92 8.51 -32.49
CA THR A 237 23.11 7.69 -32.80
C THR A 237 23.00 6.87 -34.09
N GLN A 238 21.87 6.91 -34.80
CA GLN A 238 21.82 6.43 -36.18
C GLN A 238 22.88 7.18 -37.00
N PRO A 239 23.93 6.50 -37.49
CA PRO A 239 24.89 7.12 -38.37
C PRO A 239 24.11 7.52 -39.62
N MET A 240 24.15 8.80 -40.00
CA MET A 240 23.75 9.25 -41.33
C MET A 240 24.30 8.22 -42.32
N PRO A 241 23.47 7.61 -43.20
CA PRO A 241 23.96 6.71 -44.22
C PRO A 241 25.12 7.44 -44.89
N ARG A 242 26.35 6.96 -44.67
CA ARG A 242 27.54 7.55 -45.26
C ARG A 242 27.22 7.55 -46.74
N ALA A 243 27.07 8.74 -47.33
CA ALA A 243 26.82 8.87 -48.75
C ALA A 243 27.92 8.05 -49.41
N VAL A 244 27.53 6.89 -49.95
CA VAL A 244 28.44 6.05 -50.71
C VAL A 244 28.84 6.95 -51.87
N PRO A 245 30.12 7.33 -52.00
CA PRO A 245 30.52 8.12 -53.15
C PRO A 245 30.14 7.30 -54.38
N GLU A 246 29.26 7.87 -55.20
CA GLU A 246 28.78 7.27 -56.43
C GLU A 246 30.00 6.92 -57.30
N SER A 247 30.37 5.64 -57.31
CA SER A 247 31.46 5.15 -58.14
C SER A 247 30.96 5.18 -59.58
N LYS A 248 31.38 6.21 -60.31
CA LYS A 248 31.25 6.35 -61.76
C LYS A 248 31.60 5.01 -62.44
N PRO A 249 30.74 4.45 -63.30
CA PRO A 249 31.02 3.17 -63.93
C PRO A 249 32.19 3.32 -64.91
N GLU A 250 33.33 2.74 -64.55
CA GLU A 250 34.47 2.56 -65.44
C GLU A 250 34.16 1.41 -66.40
N SER A 251 34.15 1.73 -67.70
CA SER A 251 33.86 0.78 -68.77
C SER A 251 35.13 0.00 -69.11
N THR A 252 35.28 -1.19 -68.55
CA THR A 252 36.33 -2.13 -68.97
C THR A 252 35.87 -2.90 -70.22
N PRO A 253 36.64 -2.90 -71.32
CA PRO A 253 36.33 -3.72 -72.50
C PRO A 253 36.40 -5.20 -72.17
N ARG A 254 35.35 -5.94 -72.55
CA ARG A 254 35.21 -7.37 -72.36
C ARG A 254 36.07 -8.11 -73.41
N THR A 255 37.24 -8.59 -73.02
CA THR A 255 38.08 -9.46 -73.88
C THR A 255 37.54 -10.88 -73.87
N MET A 256 37.21 -11.40 -75.06
CA MET A 256 36.73 -12.76 -75.29
C MET A 256 37.89 -13.77 -75.16
N PRO A 257 37.71 -14.95 -74.52
CA PRO A 257 38.70 -16.03 -74.59
C PRO A 257 38.55 -16.86 -75.89
N GLU A 258 39.70 -17.24 -76.45
CA GLU A 258 39.86 -18.15 -77.61
C GLU A 258 39.41 -19.60 -77.31
N PRO A 259 39.05 -20.39 -78.34
CA PRO A 259 38.58 -21.76 -78.19
C PRO A 259 39.72 -22.80 -78.14
N VAL A 260 39.63 -23.75 -77.19
CA VAL A 260 40.53 -24.92 -77.09
C VAL A 260 39.83 -26.17 -77.67
N PRO A 261 40.51 -27.03 -78.46
CA PRO A 261 39.87 -28.16 -79.14
C PRO A 261 39.68 -29.43 -78.28
N LEU A 262 38.64 -30.18 -78.66
CA LEU A 262 38.21 -31.50 -78.22
C LEU A 262 39.28 -32.61 -78.31
N LEU A 263 39.34 -33.52 -77.32
CA LEU A 263 39.17 -34.98 -77.51
C LEU A 263 39.16 -35.75 -76.16
N GLY A 264 38.39 -36.84 -76.09
CA GLY A 264 38.63 -37.90 -75.10
C GLY A 264 37.41 -38.54 -74.45
N ARG A 265 36.56 -39.20 -75.24
CA ARG A 265 35.53 -40.13 -74.76
C ARG A 265 36.20 -41.45 -74.32
N THR A 266 35.83 -41.99 -73.16
CA THR A 266 35.50 -43.41 -72.93
C THR A 266 35.02 -43.57 -71.50
N GLY A 267 33.88 -44.25 -71.32
CA GLY A 267 33.36 -44.62 -70.00
C GLY A 267 33.93 -45.96 -69.57
N THR A 268 33.86 -46.22 -68.26
CA THR A 268 33.55 -47.51 -67.61
C THR A 268 33.53 -47.28 -66.10
N ASP A 269 32.41 -47.65 -65.48
CA ASP A 269 32.21 -48.33 -64.19
C ASP A 269 33.17 -48.08 -63.01
N ALA A 270 32.58 -47.72 -61.86
CA ALA A 270 32.53 -48.54 -60.63
C ALA A 270 32.22 -47.70 -59.38
N THR A 271 31.26 -48.18 -58.58
CA THR A 271 31.08 -47.87 -57.13
C THR A 271 32.35 -48.28 -56.35
N PRO A 272 32.69 -47.84 -55.10
CA PRO A 272 31.82 -48.01 -53.91
C PRO A 272 32.10 -47.14 -52.62
N ILE A 273 31.25 -47.33 -51.59
CA ILE A 273 31.51 -47.38 -50.12
C ILE A 273 32.11 -46.19 -49.32
N GLY A 274 31.53 -45.97 -48.13
CA GLY A 274 32.28 -45.67 -46.88
C GLY A 274 31.81 -44.39 -46.17
N ARG A 275 30.90 -44.41 -45.18
CA ARG A 275 30.97 -44.96 -43.81
C ARG A 275 32.07 -44.36 -42.90
N ALA A 276 31.59 -43.52 -41.97
CA ALA A 276 31.97 -43.39 -40.56
C ALA A 276 33.41 -43.04 -40.13
N ALA A 277 33.51 -42.03 -39.26
CA ALA A 277 34.18 -42.06 -37.96
C ALA A 277 33.88 -40.71 -37.28
N ARG A 278 33.17 -40.63 -36.14
CA ARG A 278 33.50 -41.05 -34.78
C ARG A 278 34.68 -40.25 -34.19
N ARG A 279 34.48 -39.87 -32.91
CA ARG A 279 35.46 -39.57 -31.85
C ARG A 279 35.61 -38.04 -31.63
N SER A 280 35.61 -37.47 -30.42
CA SER A 280 35.39 -37.93 -29.04
C SER A 280 35.67 -36.73 -28.13
N GLN A 281 35.29 -36.89 -26.86
CA GLN A 281 35.89 -36.29 -25.65
C GLN A 281 35.10 -35.11 -25.07
N ASP A 282 34.40 -35.33 -23.95
CA ASP A 282 34.90 -35.32 -22.54
C ASP A 282 35.04 -33.87 -22.08
N THR A 283 34.65 -33.37 -20.90
CA THR A 283 34.27 -33.89 -19.58
C THR A 283 33.67 -32.63 -18.90
N LYS A 284 32.63 -32.64 -18.06
CA LYS A 284 32.76 -32.69 -16.58
C LYS A 284 31.40 -32.42 -15.96
N LEU A 285 31.00 -33.36 -15.12
CA LEU A 285 30.01 -33.20 -14.04
C LEU A 285 30.50 -32.19 -13.00
N ARG A 286 29.58 -31.41 -12.42
CA ARG A 286 29.57 -31.17 -10.96
C ARG A 286 28.16 -30.87 -10.44
N ARG A 287 27.96 -31.41 -9.24
CA ARG A 287 26.73 -31.77 -8.53
C ARG A 287 26.27 -30.62 -7.63
N ILE A 288 24.95 -30.49 -7.53
CA ILE A 288 24.19 -29.62 -6.61
C ILE A 288 24.13 -30.31 -5.24
N VAL A 289 24.42 -29.55 -4.19
CA VAL A 289 23.72 -29.56 -2.89
C VAL A 289 23.37 -28.12 -2.62
#